data_AF-A0A524GFG6-F1
#
_entry.id   AF-A0A524GFG6-F1
#
_cell.length_a   1.000
_cell.length_b   1.000
_cell.length_c   1.000
_cell.angle_alpha   90.00
_cell.angle_beta   90.00
_cell.angle_gamma   90.00
#
_symmetry.space_group_name_H-M   'P 1'
#
loop_
_entity.id
_entity.type
_entity.pdbx_description
1 polymer ?
#
loop_
_entity_poly.entity_id
_entity_poly.type
_entity_poly.pdbx_seq_one_letter_code
_entity_poly.pdbx_strand_id
1 'polypeptide(L)'
;MISDVRLHGNIGPVEYFAFLGGEGAYKTYFYEESPEGVRFFSRGNEFTITEDGLHYKGIGGSFCEYMFGVEKPFKDLMKREIANRLIMFGAFLDANERVVFTNDVEGRESFYRLFLQGHAVKNYYFFVSSDFSGEYKKRQQDILGAVGKFLKRTYFITENMDTSLLASFLSELNEQPSQVLIFKLIHAGNQEFYKAYSGLYAGERSLSANEELYMEEIVARCSIDRYQQERMKIDIMYRHPENKRVVDEYRDILLSGISKDTLQQSEYAKLGRLKTLGIRNNIPSVLFDTLDDLLLKGRTIQEIEEPEYLKETRAILQSLFFKDPSLKRHIINEDIVRLIKAKQIADSKGDKGFEQILLDTVRACDEIVRETNDFNLFEEFTSIATYFDRYDNVST
;
A
#
# COMPACT_ATOMS: atom_id res chain seq x y z
N MET A 1 5.99 11.32 37.79
CA MET A 1 6.70 10.08 37.40
C MET A 1 6.97 10.21 35.90
N ILE A 2 8.21 9.99 35.44
CA ILE A 2 8.56 10.12 34.01
C ILE A 2 7.89 8.97 33.24
N SER A 3 7.07 9.28 32.24
CA SER A 3 6.32 8.30 31.41
C SER A 3 7.14 7.76 30.25
N ASP A 4 7.93 8.63 29.62
CA ASP A 4 8.74 8.33 28.44
C ASP A 4 9.93 9.27 28.35
N VAL A 5 10.98 8.82 27.64
CA VAL A 5 12.15 9.63 27.27
C VAL A 5 12.20 9.74 25.75
N ARG A 6 12.56 10.94 25.26
CA ARG A 6 12.75 11.22 23.84
C ARG A 6 14.10 11.88 23.61
N LEU A 7 14.87 11.30 22.69
CA LEU A 7 16.10 11.90 22.20
C LEU A 7 15.95 12.12 20.70
N HIS A 8 16.45 13.25 20.24
CA HIS A 8 16.41 13.66 18.84
C HIS A 8 17.79 14.20 18.47
N GLY A 9 18.32 13.76 17.33
CA GLY A 9 19.54 14.28 16.76
C GLY A 9 19.62 14.01 15.26
N ASN A 10 20.73 14.41 14.67
CA ASN A 10 21.03 14.23 13.26
C ASN A 10 22.41 13.60 13.11
N ILE A 11 22.57 12.68 12.16
CA ILE A 11 23.86 12.11 11.80
C ILE A 11 23.85 11.75 10.31
N GLY A 12 24.85 12.26 9.58
CA GLY A 12 24.90 12.15 8.13
C GLY A 12 23.59 12.66 7.48
N PRO A 13 22.95 11.89 6.58
CA PRO A 13 21.71 12.28 5.91
C PRO A 13 20.44 12.02 6.73
N VAL A 14 20.57 11.56 7.97
CA VAL A 14 19.44 11.04 8.77
C VAL A 14 19.16 11.89 10.00
N GLU A 15 17.90 12.28 10.15
CA GLU A 15 17.30 12.74 11.40
C GLU A 15 16.78 11.51 12.16
N TYR A 16 17.19 11.34 13.43
CA TYR A 16 16.79 10.20 14.24
C TYR A 16 16.05 10.62 15.51
N PHE A 17 15.06 9.82 15.89
CA PHE A 17 14.35 9.95 17.16
C PHE A 17 14.42 8.62 17.91
N ALA A 18 14.81 8.65 19.18
CA ALA A 18 14.76 7.50 20.07
C ALA A 18 13.68 7.74 21.14
N PHE A 19 12.73 6.83 21.22
CA PHE A 19 11.62 6.84 22.18
C PHE A 19 11.79 5.65 23.11
N LEU A 20 11.72 5.90 24.42
CA LEU A 20 11.81 4.85 25.44
C LEU A 20 10.60 4.93 26.36
N GLY A 21 9.98 3.77 26.62
CA GLY A 21 8.91 3.62 27.59
C GLY A 21 8.93 2.27 28.29
N GLY A 22 8.13 2.15 29.35
CA GLY A 22 8.05 0.96 30.20
C GLY A 22 8.53 1.23 31.63
N GLU A 23 8.45 0.20 32.49
CA GLU A 23 8.79 0.34 33.90
C GLU A 23 10.29 0.68 34.08
N GLY A 24 10.58 1.72 34.87
CA GLY A 24 11.97 2.10 35.15
C GLY A 24 12.74 2.69 33.96
N ALA A 25 12.03 3.19 32.93
CA ALA A 25 12.61 3.78 31.72
C ALA A 25 13.74 4.78 32.00
N TYR A 26 13.68 5.56 33.08
CA TYR A 26 14.73 6.53 33.41
C TYR A 26 16.02 5.93 34.00
N LYS A 27 16.08 4.63 34.32
CA LYS A 27 17.20 4.01 35.07
C LYS A 27 18.15 3.13 34.27
N THR A 28 17.77 2.72 33.07
CA THR A 28 18.30 1.47 32.46
C THR A 28 18.60 1.59 30.97
N TYR A 29 18.39 2.76 30.39
CA TYR A 29 18.96 3.10 29.09
C TYR A 29 20.19 3.96 29.30
N PHE A 30 21.14 3.77 28.42
CA PHE A 30 22.33 4.58 28.33
C PHE A 30 22.46 5.04 26.89
N TYR A 31 22.97 6.26 26.72
CA TYR A 31 23.37 6.77 25.44
C TYR A 31 24.82 7.24 25.53
N GLU A 32 25.57 7.03 24.47
CA GLU A 32 26.94 7.48 24.31
C GLU A 32 27.05 8.16 22.95
N GLU A 33 27.55 9.39 22.95
CA GLU A 33 27.88 10.12 21.74
C GLU A 33 29.39 10.17 21.61
N SER A 34 29.89 9.72 20.47
CA SER A 34 31.31 9.71 20.13
C SER A 34 31.52 10.27 18.73
N PRO A 35 32.77 10.58 18.33
CA PRO A 35 33.06 10.98 16.95
C PRO A 35 32.66 9.93 15.90
N GLU A 36 32.51 8.66 16.30
CA GLU A 36 32.15 7.55 15.41
C GLU A 36 30.63 7.41 15.24
N GLY A 37 29.84 8.04 16.12
CA GLY A 37 28.38 8.04 16.05
C GLY A 37 27.69 8.06 17.41
N VAL A 38 26.40 7.70 17.39
CA VAL A 38 25.54 7.68 18.57
C VAL A 38 25.12 6.27 18.89
N ARG A 39 25.40 5.82 20.11
CA ARG A 39 25.14 4.47 20.59
C ARG A 39 24.10 4.49 21.70
N PHE A 40 23.09 3.65 21.57
CA PHE A 40 22.05 3.41 22.56
C PHE A 40 22.17 1.99 23.05
N PHE A 41 22.16 1.76 24.36
CA PHE A 41 22.24 0.42 24.90
C PHE A 41 21.41 0.21 26.16
N SER A 42 20.83 -0.98 26.27
CA SER A 42 20.03 -1.39 27.43
C SER A 42 19.95 -2.92 27.53
N ARG A 43 20.36 -3.47 28.67
CA ARG A 43 20.25 -4.90 29.04
C ARG A 43 20.63 -5.87 27.90
N GLY A 44 21.79 -5.65 27.28
CA GLY A 44 22.31 -6.49 26.19
C GLY A 44 21.78 -6.17 24.79
N ASN A 45 20.88 -5.19 24.66
CA ASN A 45 20.52 -4.58 23.38
C ASN A 45 21.42 -3.38 23.09
N GLU A 46 21.76 -3.20 21.82
CA GLU A 46 22.61 -2.12 21.34
C GLU A 46 22.14 -1.64 19.96
N PHE A 47 21.97 -0.32 19.80
CA PHE A 47 21.70 0.35 18.54
C PHE A 47 22.73 1.45 18.33
N THR A 48 23.52 1.35 17.28
CA THR A 48 24.53 2.36 16.95
C THR A 48 24.19 2.97 15.61
N ILE A 49 24.11 4.29 15.58
CA ILE A 49 23.91 5.09 14.38
C ILE A 49 25.23 5.78 14.06
N THR A 50 25.73 5.59 12.84
CA THR A 50 26.97 6.17 12.31
C THR A 50 26.64 7.06 11.12
N GLU A 51 27.62 7.75 10.54
CA GLU A 51 27.39 8.60 9.35
C GLU A 51 26.92 7.80 8.11
N ASP A 52 27.32 6.54 8.00
CA ASP A 52 27.05 5.70 6.83
C ASP A 52 25.87 4.72 7.00
N GLY A 53 25.39 4.54 8.23
CA GLY A 53 24.37 3.54 8.52
C GLY A 53 24.24 3.19 9.99
N LEU A 54 23.73 2.00 10.24
CA LEU A 54 23.43 1.51 11.57
C LEU A 54 23.97 0.12 11.84
N HIS A 55 24.16 -0.16 13.12
CA HIS A 55 24.43 -1.46 13.69
C HIS A 55 23.40 -1.74 14.78
N TYR A 56 22.88 -2.95 14.82
CA TYR A 56 21.97 -3.38 15.87
C TYR A 56 22.39 -4.74 16.42
N LYS A 57 22.13 -4.94 17.70
CA LYS A 57 22.30 -6.21 18.39
C LYS A 57 21.24 -6.35 19.46
N GLY A 58 20.54 -7.48 19.49
CA GLY A 58 19.62 -7.83 20.57
C GLY A 58 18.23 -8.17 20.09
N ILE A 59 17.26 -8.09 20.99
CA ILE A 59 15.91 -8.60 20.79
C ILE A 59 15.01 -7.49 20.26
N GLY A 60 14.56 -7.63 19.04
CA GLY A 60 13.71 -6.62 18.40
C GLY A 60 13.55 -6.83 16.89
N GLY A 61 13.29 -5.74 16.19
CA GLY A 61 13.11 -5.77 14.75
C GLY A 61 13.06 -4.40 14.12
N SER A 62 12.82 -4.38 12.82
CA SER A 62 12.53 -3.19 12.03
C SER A 62 11.15 -3.26 11.42
N PHE A 63 10.54 -2.10 11.24
CA PHE A 63 9.24 -1.98 10.61
C PHE A 63 9.06 -0.63 9.92
N CYS A 64 8.29 -0.63 8.85
CA CYS A 64 7.98 0.59 8.10
C CYS A 64 6.68 0.38 7.32
N GLU A 65 6.07 1.46 6.85
CA GLU A 65 4.99 1.35 5.88
C GLU A 65 5.50 0.71 4.59
N TYR A 66 4.68 -0.12 3.93
CA TYR A 66 5.00 -0.61 2.60
C TYR A 66 5.04 0.56 1.61
N MET A 67 6.07 0.58 0.77
CA MET A 67 6.22 1.53 -0.35
C MET A 67 6.39 0.75 -1.65
N PHE A 68 6.02 1.37 -2.77
CA PHE A 68 6.32 0.83 -4.10
C PHE A 68 7.80 0.41 -4.25
N GLY A 69 8.04 -0.71 -4.95
CA GLY A 69 9.36 -1.30 -5.13
C GLY A 69 9.87 -2.15 -3.95
N VAL A 70 9.17 -2.16 -2.81
CA VAL A 70 9.45 -3.11 -1.71
C VAL A 70 8.62 -4.37 -1.91
N GLU A 71 9.26 -5.53 -1.79
CA GLU A 71 8.57 -6.81 -1.84
C GLU A 71 7.52 -6.90 -0.71
N LYS A 72 6.24 -7.07 -1.11
CA LYS A 72 5.13 -7.32 -0.20
C LYS A 72 4.76 -8.81 -0.28
N PRO A 73 4.97 -9.59 0.79
CA PRO A 73 4.62 -11.01 0.81
C PRO A 73 3.15 -11.21 0.45
N PHE A 74 2.84 -12.28 -0.30
CA PHE A 74 1.48 -12.55 -0.76
C PHE A 74 0.46 -12.60 0.40
N LYS A 75 0.84 -13.22 1.53
CA LYS A 75 0.01 -13.28 2.76
C LYS A 75 -0.34 -11.90 3.33
N ASP A 76 0.53 -10.91 3.13
CA ASP A 76 0.31 -9.53 3.56
C ASP A 76 -0.55 -8.78 2.53
N LEU A 77 -0.36 -9.03 1.23
CA LEU A 77 -1.14 -8.43 0.15
C LEU A 77 -2.63 -8.83 0.19
N MET A 78 -2.94 -10.07 0.60
CA MET A 78 -4.31 -10.57 0.76
C MET A 78 -5.13 -9.83 1.83
N LYS A 79 -4.48 -9.13 2.77
CA LYS A 79 -5.14 -8.50 3.92
C LYS A 79 -5.08 -6.99 3.81
N ARG A 80 -6.24 -6.36 3.58
CA ARG A 80 -6.34 -4.90 3.37
C ARG A 80 -5.82 -4.09 4.56
N GLU A 81 -5.97 -4.62 5.77
CA GLU A 81 -5.54 -3.94 6.99
C GLU A 81 -4.02 -3.96 7.21
N ILE A 82 -3.25 -4.71 6.41
CA ILE A 82 -1.78 -4.74 6.53
C ILE A 82 -1.17 -3.59 5.73
N ALA A 83 -0.71 -2.59 6.48
CA ALA A 83 -0.04 -1.39 5.98
C ALA A 83 1.49 -1.49 6.09
N ASN A 84 2.00 -2.23 7.08
CA ASN A 84 3.41 -2.16 7.45
C ASN A 84 4.15 -3.48 7.22
N ARG A 85 5.40 -3.36 6.74
CA ARG A 85 6.40 -4.40 6.72
C ARG A 85 7.00 -4.53 8.11
N LEU A 86 7.17 -5.77 8.59
CA LEU A 86 7.80 -6.09 9.87
C LEU A 86 8.86 -7.18 9.65
N ILE A 87 10.07 -6.93 10.13
CA ILE A 87 11.20 -7.86 10.07
C ILE A 87 11.76 -7.99 11.49
N MET A 88 11.80 -9.20 12.03
CA MET A 88 12.44 -9.46 13.32
C MET A 88 13.93 -9.74 13.11
N PHE A 89 14.80 -9.27 14.02
CA PHE A 89 16.23 -9.58 13.93
C PHE A 89 16.47 -11.09 14.06
N GLY A 90 17.38 -11.60 13.23
CA GLY A 90 17.67 -13.03 13.16
C GLY A 90 16.56 -13.89 12.56
N ALA A 91 15.55 -13.29 11.91
CA ALA A 91 14.46 -14.01 11.27
C ALA A 91 14.55 -13.94 9.74
N PHE A 92 14.21 -15.05 9.07
CA PHE A 92 14.12 -15.13 7.60
C PHE A 92 12.96 -16.04 7.19
N LEU A 93 12.58 -16.00 5.91
CA LEU A 93 11.56 -16.89 5.35
C LEU A 93 12.23 -18.14 4.76
N ASP A 94 11.72 -19.32 5.11
CA ASP A 94 12.12 -20.58 4.46
C ASP A 94 11.48 -20.75 3.07
N ALA A 95 11.80 -21.85 2.39
CA ALA A 95 11.26 -22.19 1.07
C ALA A 95 9.71 -22.33 1.04
N ASN A 96 9.06 -22.45 2.20
CA ASN A 96 7.61 -22.55 2.34
C ASN A 96 6.98 -21.24 2.86
N GLU A 97 7.70 -20.12 2.80
CA GLU A 97 7.30 -18.82 3.34
C GLU A 97 6.92 -18.87 4.84
N ARG A 98 7.62 -19.70 5.62
CA ARG A 98 7.50 -19.75 7.08
C ARG A 98 8.64 -18.96 7.70
N VAL A 99 8.31 -18.22 8.76
CA VAL A 99 9.31 -17.43 9.49
C VAL A 99 10.14 -18.38 10.36
N VAL A 100 11.44 -18.41 10.10
CA VAL A 100 12.44 -19.15 10.88
C VAL A 100 13.26 -18.15 11.67
N PHE A 101 13.48 -18.44 12.96
CA PHE A 101 14.26 -17.59 13.86
C PHE A 101 15.57 -18.25 14.23
N THR A 102 16.62 -17.43 14.32
CA THR A 102 17.95 -17.83 14.77
C THR A 102 18.31 -17.11 16.07
N ASN A 103 19.43 -17.53 16.67
CA ASN A 103 20.01 -16.79 17.79
C ASN A 103 20.96 -15.67 17.33
N ASP A 104 21.21 -15.54 16.03
CA ASP A 104 22.01 -14.46 15.46
C ASP A 104 21.11 -13.24 15.23
N VAL A 105 21.06 -12.38 16.24
CA VAL A 105 20.20 -11.19 16.29
C VAL A 105 21.01 -9.90 16.14
N GLU A 106 22.20 -10.01 15.56
CA GLU A 106 23.09 -8.90 15.26
C GLU A 106 23.05 -8.58 13.76
N GLY A 107 23.22 -7.31 13.41
CA GLY A 107 23.20 -6.90 12.02
C GLY A 107 23.76 -5.51 11.79
N ARG A 108 24.03 -5.20 10.53
CA ARG A 108 24.50 -3.89 10.07
C ARG A 108 23.86 -3.55 8.73
N GLU A 109 23.42 -2.31 8.58
CA GLU A 109 22.80 -1.81 7.35
C GLU A 109 23.33 -0.41 7.04
N SER A 110 23.70 -0.16 5.78
CA SER A 110 23.98 1.20 5.32
C SER A 110 22.67 1.97 5.16
N PHE A 111 22.72 3.30 5.27
CA PHE A 111 21.53 4.13 5.02
C PHE A 111 20.99 3.92 3.61
N TYR A 112 21.87 3.80 2.60
CA TYR A 112 21.46 3.48 1.24
C TYR A 112 20.61 2.21 1.18
N ARG A 113 21.10 1.10 1.75
CA ARG A 113 20.36 -0.17 1.73
C ARG A 113 19.07 -0.09 2.53
N LEU A 114 19.10 0.57 3.68
CA LEU A 114 17.95 0.76 4.57
C LEU A 114 16.80 1.47 3.86
N PHE A 115 17.05 2.63 3.24
CA PHE A 115 16.01 3.40 2.53
C PHE A 115 15.66 2.78 1.16
N LEU A 116 16.53 1.95 0.60
CA LEU A 116 16.23 1.15 -0.60
C LEU A 116 15.29 -0.02 -0.31
N GLN A 117 15.58 -0.81 0.73
CA GLN A 117 14.81 -2.01 1.06
C GLN A 117 13.60 -1.69 1.94
N GLY A 118 13.67 -0.64 2.75
CA GLY A 118 12.55 -0.13 3.53
C GLY A 118 11.76 0.95 2.80
N HIS A 119 11.09 1.80 3.56
CA HIS A 119 10.42 2.98 3.04
C HIS A 119 11.46 4.07 2.72
N ALA A 120 11.37 4.73 1.56
CA ALA A 120 12.39 5.67 1.09
C ALA A 120 12.63 6.86 2.04
N VAL A 121 11.62 7.24 2.82
CA VAL A 121 11.67 8.42 3.70
C VAL A 121 11.90 8.08 5.16
N LYS A 122 11.30 7.00 5.67
CA LYS A 122 11.13 6.80 7.11
C LYS A 122 11.06 5.35 7.51
N ASN A 123 11.94 4.91 8.39
CA ASN A 123 11.99 3.53 8.88
C ASN A 123 12.08 3.50 10.39
N TYR A 124 11.52 2.46 11.00
CA TYR A 124 11.52 2.27 12.44
C TYR A 124 12.30 1.01 12.81
N TYR A 125 12.99 1.06 13.93
CA TYR A 125 13.59 -0.07 14.62
C TYR A 125 13.04 -0.10 16.04
N PHE A 126 13.03 -1.26 16.67
CA PHE A 126 12.68 -1.37 18.07
C PHE A 126 13.50 -2.43 18.77
N PHE A 127 13.61 -2.27 20.08
CA PHE A 127 14.08 -3.30 21.00
C PHE A 127 13.09 -3.52 22.13
N VAL A 128 13.03 -4.75 22.61
CA VAL A 128 12.36 -5.11 23.85
C VAL A 128 13.42 -5.52 24.86
N SER A 129 13.67 -4.62 25.81
CA SER A 129 14.68 -4.79 26.85
C SER A 129 14.05 -5.37 28.12
N SER A 130 14.46 -6.58 28.51
CA SER A 130 14.01 -7.26 29.73
C SER A 130 15.10 -8.15 30.29
N ASP A 131 14.96 -8.56 31.56
CA ASP A 131 15.90 -9.47 32.24
C ASP A 131 15.66 -10.94 31.79
N PHE A 132 15.75 -11.19 30.49
CA PHE A 132 15.52 -12.50 29.89
C PHE A 132 16.82 -13.31 29.78
N SER A 133 16.83 -14.53 30.32
CA SER A 133 18.01 -15.41 30.38
C SER A 133 17.88 -16.69 29.54
N GLY A 134 17.17 -16.64 28.40
CA GLY A 134 16.92 -17.80 27.52
C GLY A 134 17.45 -17.64 26.09
N GLU A 135 17.00 -18.51 25.18
CA GLU A 135 17.37 -18.43 23.76
C GLU A 135 16.68 -17.25 23.05
N TYR A 136 17.45 -16.45 22.30
CA TYR A 136 16.93 -15.28 21.58
C TYR A 136 15.86 -15.63 20.55
N LYS A 137 15.99 -16.76 19.84
CA LYS A 137 14.97 -17.19 18.86
C LYS A 137 13.59 -17.36 19.50
N LYS A 138 13.52 -17.88 20.74
CA LYS A 138 12.25 -18.09 21.45
C LYS A 138 11.66 -16.75 21.87
N ARG A 139 12.49 -15.87 22.40
CA ARG A 139 12.07 -14.53 22.80
C ARG A 139 11.55 -13.69 21.62
N GLN A 140 12.22 -13.77 20.46
CA GLN A 140 11.77 -13.12 19.24
C GLN A 140 10.42 -13.66 18.75
N GLN A 141 10.17 -14.96 18.88
CA GLN A 141 8.87 -15.57 18.58
C GLN A 141 7.77 -15.06 19.52
N ASP A 142 8.04 -15.00 20.82
CA ASP A 142 7.08 -14.52 21.82
C ASP A 142 6.69 -13.06 21.55
N ILE A 143 7.67 -12.21 21.25
CA ILE A 143 7.43 -10.80 20.90
C ILE A 143 6.65 -10.68 19.60
N LEU A 144 7.03 -11.43 18.54
CA LEU A 144 6.28 -11.41 17.29
C LEU A 144 4.82 -11.86 17.51
N GLY A 145 4.60 -12.85 18.37
CA GLY A 145 3.27 -13.33 18.74
C GLY A 145 2.43 -12.28 19.45
N ALA A 146 3.04 -11.50 20.35
CA ALA A 146 2.36 -10.44 21.10
C ALA A 146 2.06 -9.21 20.24
N VAL A 147 3.07 -8.62 19.59
CA VAL A 147 2.94 -7.28 18.96
C VAL A 147 2.89 -7.32 17.43
N GLY A 148 3.18 -8.46 16.79
CA GLY A 148 3.33 -8.53 15.34
C GLY A 148 2.07 -8.13 14.56
N LYS A 149 0.88 -8.51 15.05
CA LYS A 149 -0.40 -8.12 14.43
C LYS A 149 -0.63 -6.61 14.54
N PHE A 150 -0.35 -6.03 15.70
CA PHE A 150 -0.46 -4.59 15.94
C PHE A 150 0.49 -3.81 15.03
N LEU A 151 1.78 -4.17 15.02
CA LEU A 151 2.80 -3.48 14.23
C LEU A 151 2.52 -3.54 12.72
N LYS A 152 2.00 -4.65 12.20
CA LYS A 152 1.64 -4.77 10.78
C LYS A 152 0.44 -3.92 10.35
N ARG A 153 -0.43 -3.53 11.30
CA ARG A 153 -1.76 -2.92 11.00
C ARG A 153 -1.92 -1.50 11.51
N THR A 154 -1.00 -1.02 12.35
CA THR A 154 -1.10 0.32 12.92
C THR A 154 -0.95 1.42 11.87
N TYR A 155 -1.73 2.48 12.00
CA TYR A 155 -1.66 3.70 11.20
C TYR A 155 -0.78 4.78 11.85
N PHE A 156 -0.31 4.56 13.09
CA PHE A 156 0.49 5.53 13.83
C PHE A 156 1.79 5.91 13.13
N ILE A 157 2.33 5.00 12.30
CA ILE A 157 3.48 5.29 11.44
C ILE A 157 3.10 6.37 10.43
N THR A 158 2.06 6.16 9.63
CA THR A 158 1.63 7.12 8.60
C THR A 158 1.29 8.48 9.20
N GLU A 159 0.64 8.51 10.36
CA GLU A 159 0.20 9.75 11.04
C GLU A 159 1.26 10.40 11.94
N ASN A 160 2.47 9.81 12.04
CA ASN A 160 3.54 10.28 12.94
C ASN A 160 3.12 10.36 14.43
N MET A 161 2.24 9.46 14.87
CA MET A 161 1.78 9.37 16.26
C MET A 161 2.73 8.53 17.11
N ASP A 162 4.01 8.92 17.17
CA ASP A 162 5.08 8.12 17.77
C ASP A 162 4.86 7.83 19.27
N THR A 163 4.20 8.75 19.99
CA THR A 163 3.82 8.56 21.41
C THR A 163 2.77 7.47 21.58
N SER A 164 1.74 7.51 20.74
CA SER A 164 0.66 6.52 20.76
C SER A 164 1.17 5.16 20.30
N LEU A 165 2.10 5.14 19.33
CA LEU A 165 2.80 3.93 18.91
C LEU A 165 3.51 3.26 20.08
N LEU A 166 4.30 4.00 20.85
CA LEU A 166 5.01 3.46 22.02
C LEU A 166 4.05 2.94 23.09
N ALA A 167 3.02 3.73 23.43
CA ALA A 167 2.05 3.36 24.45
C ALA A 167 1.25 2.10 24.07
N SER A 168 0.77 2.02 22.82
CA SER A 168 0.07 0.84 22.32
C SER A 168 0.99 -0.37 22.16
N PHE A 169 2.25 -0.18 21.76
CA PHE A 169 3.24 -1.27 21.75
C PHE A 169 3.36 -1.89 23.15
N LEU A 170 3.59 -1.07 24.18
CA LEU A 170 3.71 -1.54 25.56
C LEU A 170 2.44 -2.26 26.03
N SER A 171 1.27 -1.74 25.66
CA SER A 171 -0.02 -2.36 25.97
C SER A 171 -0.19 -3.74 25.31
N GLU A 172 0.21 -3.88 24.05
CA GLU A 172 0.11 -5.14 23.30
C GLU A 172 1.16 -6.17 23.76
N LEU A 173 2.35 -5.70 24.15
CA LEU A 173 3.38 -6.55 24.73
C LEU A 173 2.91 -7.14 26.07
N ASN A 174 2.21 -6.34 26.88
CA ASN A 174 1.61 -6.75 28.17
C ASN A 174 2.62 -7.40 29.15
N GLU A 175 3.84 -6.87 29.19
CA GLU A 175 4.91 -7.35 30.07
C GLU A 175 5.39 -6.21 30.97
N GLN A 176 5.01 -6.25 32.24
CA GLN A 176 5.34 -5.22 33.23
C GLN A 176 6.85 -4.92 33.37
N PRO A 177 7.78 -5.90 33.44
CA PRO A 177 9.20 -5.61 33.66
C PRO A 177 9.96 -5.21 32.37
N SER A 178 9.27 -5.19 31.23
CA SER A 178 9.88 -4.97 29.91
C SER A 178 9.85 -3.49 29.55
N GLN A 179 10.90 -3.06 28.87
CA GLN A 179 11.02 -1.74 28.28
C GLN A 179 11.04 -1.85 26.76
N VAL A 180 10.47 -0.85 26.11
CA VAL A 180 10.43 -0.75 24.66
C VAL A 180 11.20 0.49 24.24
N LEU A 181 12.20 0.28 23.39
CA LEU A 181 12.91 1.35 22.70
C LEU A 181 12.43 1.34 21.25
N ILE A 182 12.03 2.49 20.72
CA ILE A 182 11.69 2.68 19.31
C ILE A 182 12.63 3.74 18.74
N PHE A 183 13.28 3.41 17.62
CA PHE A 183 14.10 4.33 16.85
C PHE A 183 13.38 4.65 15.55
N LYS A 184 13.16 5.93 15.27
CA LYS A 184 12.61 6.44 14.01
C LYS A 184 13.74 7.11 13.26
N LEU A 185 13.99 6.69 12.03
CA LEU A 185 15.02 7.24 11.15
C LEU A 185 14.33 7.89 9.95
N ILE A 186 14.66 9.15 9.69
CA ILE A 186 14.12 9.95 8.59
C ILE A 186 15.26 10.40 7.70
N HIS A 187 15.22 10.07 6.41
CA HIS A 187 16.18 10.59 5.45
C HIS A 187 15.79 12.03 5.08
N ALA A 188 16.60 13.01 5.48
CA ALA A 188 16.24 14.44 5.36
C ALA A 188 15.97 14.85 3.90
N GLY A 189 16.88 14.52 2.98
CA GLY A 189 16.72 14.84 1.55
C GLY A 189 15.49 14.19 0.90
N ASN A 190 15.29 12.89 1.10
CA ASN A 190 14.09 12.20 0.62
C ASN A 190 12.81 12.76 1.24
N GLN A 191 12.83 13.14 2.52
CA GLN A 191 11.66 13.75 3.16
C GLN A 191 11.32 15.11 2.55
N GLU A 192 12.33 15.93 2.25
CA GLU A 192 12.15 17.21 1.58
C GLU A 192 11.50 17.02 0.21
N PHE A 193 12.08 16.15 -0.63
CA PHE A 193 11.52 15.81 -1.93
C PHE A 193 10.08 15.29 -1.82
N TYR A 194 9.83 14.36 -0.90
CA TYR A 194 8.54 13.73 -0.72
C TYR A 194 7.46 14.75 -0.32
N LYS A 195 7.77 15.65 0.63
CA LYS A 195 6.85 16.70 1.06
C LYS A 195 6.57 17.70 -0.05
N ALA A 196 7.61 18.15 -0.77
CA ALA A 196 7.48 19.07 -1.88
C ALA A 196 6.59 18.48 -2.98
N TYR A 197 6.93 17.29 -3.50
CA TYR A 197 6.17 16.65 -4.56
C TYR A 197 4.73 16.35 -4.15
N SER A 198 4.51 15.89 -2.90
CA SER A 198 3.16 15.65 -2.38
C SER A 198 2.32 16.91 -2.33
N GLY A 199 2.90 18.06 -2.01
CA GLY A 199 2.19 19.35 -2.00
C GLY A 199 1.77 19.78 -3.40
N LEU A 200 2.70 19.69 -4.38
CA LEU A 200 2.46 20.10 -5.77
C LEU A 200 1.44 19.18 -6.47
N TYR A 201 1.58 17.86 -6.28
CA TYR A 201 0.72 16.88 -6.93
C TYR A 201 -0.74 16.91 -6.40
N ALA A 202 -0.97 17.34 -5.16
CA ALA A 202 -2.29 17.30 -4.53
C ALA A 202 -3.35 18.15 -5.24
N GLY A 203 -2.93 19.19 -5.98
CA GLY A 203 -3.83 20.09 -6.72
C GLY A 203 -4.20 19.54 -8.10
N GLU A 204 -3.26 19.63 -9.05
CA GLU A 204 -3.52 19.41 -10.47
C GLU A 204 -3.15 18.00 -10.97
N ARG A 205 -2.67 17.11 -10.08
CA ARG A 205 -2.19 15.74 -10.41
C ARG A 205 -1.19 15.69 -11.57
N SER A 206 -0.51 16.81 -11.78
CA SER A 206 0.52 17.04 -12.77
C SER A 206 1.35 18.20 -12.25
N LEU A 207 2.60 18.27 -12.69
CA LEU A 207 3.49 19.39 -12.36
C LEU A 207 3.60 20.28 -13.60
N SER A 208 3.62 21.58 -13.38
CA SER A 208 4.00 22.58 -14.37
C SER A 208 5.52 22.56 -14.61
N ALA A 209 5.97 23.14 -15.71
CA ALA A 209 7.41 23.20 -16.04
C ALA A 209 8.25 23.88 -14.93
N ASN A 210 7.71 24.90 -14.25
CA ASN A 210 8.41 25.57 -13.15
C ASN A 210 8.51 24.66 -11.91
N GLU A 211 7.47 23.87 -11.65
CA GLU A 211 7.45 22.90 -10.54
C GLU A 211 8.41 21.73 -10.81
N GLU A 212 8.51 21.28 -12.06
CA GLU A 212 9.50 20.27 -12.46
C GLU A 212 10.93 20.76 -12.22
N LEU A 213 11.26 22.00 -12.62
CA LEU A 213 12.56 22.61 -12.35
C LEU A 213 12.86 22.70 -10.85
N TYR A 214 11.87 23.11 -10.04
CA TYR A 214 12.02 23.14 -8.59
C TYR A 214 12.28 21.74 -8.00
N MET A 215 11.63 20.70 -8.51
CA MET A 215 11.91 19.32 -8.10
C MET A 215 13.32 18.86 -8.49
N GLU A 216 13.81 19.25 -9.67
CA GLU A 216 15.18 18.97 -10.11
C GLU A 216 16.24 19.62 -9.22
N GLU A 217 15.98 20.84 -8.74
CA GLU A 217 16.86 21.53 -7.78
C GLU A 217 16.99 20.75 -6.46
N ILE A 218 15.86 20.24 -5.91
CA ILE A 218 15.87 19.40 -4.70
C ILE A 218 16.67 18.12 -4.95
N VAL A 219 16.42 17.45 -6.09
CA VAL A 219 17.11 16.21 -6.47
C VAL A 219 18.63 16.43 -6.54
N ALA A 220 19.08 17.50 -7.19
CA ALA A 220 20.49 17.83 -7.32
C ALA A 220 21.12 18.15 -5.97
N ARG A 221 20.46 18.97 -5.15
CA ARG A 221 20.94 19.36 -3.81
C ARG A 221 21.05 18.16 -2.86
N CYS A 222 20.07 17.27 -2.88
CA CYS A 222 20.00 16.13 -1.98
C CYS A 222 20.62 14.85 -2.55
N SER A 223 21.14 14.89 -3.79
CA SER A 223 21.74 13.73 -4.48
C SER A 223 20.84 12.50 -4.51
N ILE A 224 19.54 12.70 -4.79
CA ILE A 224 18.54 11.62 -4.78
C ILE A 224 18.63 10.83 -6.09
N ASP A 225 18.87 9.53 -6.02
CA ASP A 225 18.93 8.70 -7.22
C ASP A 225 17.57 8.57 -7.91
N ARG A 226 17.60 8.33 -9.22
CA ARG A 226 16.38 8.27 -10.06
C ARG A 226 15.42 7.19 -9.59
N TYR A 227 15.91 6.06 -9.09
CA TYR A 227 15.04 4.98 -8.64
C TYR A 227 14.28 5.36 -7.36
N GLN A 228 14.93 6.01 -6.40
CA GLN A 228 14.27 6.55 -5.20
C GLN A 228 13.25 7.64 -5.54
N GLN A 229 13.56 8.52 -6.49
CA GLN A 229 12.59 9.52 -6.97
C GLN A 229 11.31 8.84 -7.48
N GLU A 230 11.44 7.86 -8.37
CA GLU A 230 10.29 7.16 -8.95
C GLU A 230 9.48 6.41 -7.87
N ARG A 231 10.16 5.75 -6.91
CA ARG A 231 9.47 5.10 -5.78
C ARG A 231 8.65 6.08 -4.96
N MET A 232 9.22 7.24 -4.61
CA MET A 232 8.52 8.28 -3.86
C MET A 232 7.35 8.88 -4.65
N LYS A 233 7.55 9.20 -5.94
CA LYS A 233 6.48 9.73 -6.80
C LYS A 233 5.31 8.76 -6.91
N ILE A 234 5.58 7.47 -7.18
CA ILE A 234 4.55 6.44 -7.29
C ILE A 234 3.81 6.27 -5.96
N ASP A 235 4.52 6.29 -4.83
CA ASP A 235 3.89 6.21 -3.51
C ASP A 235 2.95 7.39 -3.26
N ILE A 236 3.37 8.62 -3.57
CA ILE A 236 2.54 9.83 -3.46
C ILE A 236 1.31 9.73 -4.37
N MET A 237 1.51 9.32 -5.62
CA MET A 237 0.44 9.15 -6.61
C MET A 237 -0.57 8.09 -6.16
N TYR A 238 -0.12 6.97 -5.59
CA TYR A 238 -1.00 5.93 -5.04
C TYR A 238 -1.78 6.45 -3.82
N ARG A 239 -1.14 7.22 -2.93
CA ARG A 239 -1.79 7.76 -1.72
C ARG A 239 -2.86 8.81 -2.01
N HIS A 240 -2.86 9.43 -3.20
CA HIS A 240 -3.91 10.36 -3.59
C HIS A 240 -5.29 9.67 -3.50
N PRO A 241 -6.29 10.23 -2.77
CA PRO A 241 -7.53 9.53 -2.46
C PRO A 241 -8.28 8.97 -3.67
N GLU A 242 -8.33 9.71 -4.77
CA GLU A 242 -9.00 9.25 -6.00
C GLU A 242 -8.23 8.13 -6.70
N ASN A 243 -6.90 8.15 -6.68
CA ASN A 243 -6.07 7.13 -7.30
C ASN A 243 -6.12 5.85 -6.47
N LYS A 244 -6.03 5.99 -5.14
CA LYS A 244 -6.11 4.88 -4.19
C LYS A 244 -7.36 4.04 -4.39
N ARG A 245 -8.52 4.68 -4.59
CA ARG A 245 -9.80 3.99 -4.83
C ARG A 245 -9.76 3.11 -6.07
N VAL A 246 -9.24 3.63 -7.19
CA VAL A 246 -9.12 2.89 -8.45
C VAL A 246 -8.17 1.69 -8.30
N VAL A 247 -6.99 1.91 -7.69
CA VAL A 247 -5.98 0.87 -7.52
C VAL A 247 -6.42 -0.20 -6.50
N ASP A 248 -7.06 0.21 -5.40
CA ASP A 248 -7.59 -0.73 -4.40
C ASP A 248 -8.73 -1.58 -4.98
N GLU A 249 -9.66 -0.98 -5.74
CA GLU A 249 -10.73 -1.73 -6.44
C GLU A 249 -10.11 -2.74 -7.42
N TYR A 250 -9.10 -2.33 -8.19
CA TYR A 250 -8.38 -3.21 -9.13
C TYR A 250 -7.74 -4.40 -8.41
N ARG A 251 -6.98 -4.12 -7.33
CA ARG A 251 -6.39 -5.16 -6.46
C ARG A 251 -7.47 -6.11 -5.96
N ASP A 252 -8.60 -5.59 -5.50
CA ASP A 252 -9.63 -6.39 -4.86
C ASP A 252 -10.32 -7.36 -5.83
N ILE A 253 -10.48 -6.97 -7.11
CA ILE A 253 -10.99 -7.85 -8.17
C ILE A 253 -9.96 -8.94 -8.50
N LEU A 254 -8.68 -8.61 -8.58
CA LEU A 254 -7.63 -9.61 -8.80
C LEU A 254 -7.57 -10.64 -7.66
N LEU A 255 -7.67 -10.18 -6.41
CA LEU A 255 -7.69 -11.06 -5.23
C LEU A 255 -8.91 -11.99 -5.22
N SER A 256 -10.09 -11.53 -5.66
CA SER A 256 -11.28 -12.39 -5.78
C SER A 256 -11.11 -13.44 -6.87
N GLY A 257 -10.48 -13.09 -7.98
CA GLY A 257 -10.16 -14.01 -9.08
C GLY A 257 -9.22 -15.14 -8.68
N ILE A 258 -8.13 -14.82 -7.95
CA ILE A 258 -7.19 -15.85 -7.46
C ILE A 258 -7.90 -16.86 -6.56
N SER A 259 -8.76 -16.37 -5.66
CA SER A 259 -9.46 -17.23 -4.69
C SER A 259 -10.38 -18.25 -5.37
N LYS A 260 -10.80 -17.98 -6.62
CA LYS A 260 -11.68 -18.84 -7.42
C LYS A 260 -10.92 -19.65 -8.49
N ASP A 261 -9.60 -19.50 -8.58
CA ASP A 261 -8.71 -20.04 -9.62
C ASP A 261 -9.07 -19.68 -11.09
N THR A 262 -10.14 -18.90 -11.30
CA THR A 262 -10.59 -18.39 -12.60
C THR A 262 -11.19 -17.00 -12.41
N LEU A 263 -10.83 -16.06 -13.28
CA LEU A 263 -11.48 -14.76 -13.41
C LEU A 263 -12.62 -14.85 -14.43
N GLN A 264 -13.79 -14.33 -14.07
CA GLN A 264 -14.96 -14.28 -14.94
C GLN A 264 -14.86 -13.13 -15.95
N GLN A 265 -15.61 -13.22 -17.06
CA GLN A 265 -15.64 -12.18 -18.10
C GLN A 265 -16.07 -10.80 -17.58
N SER A 266 -16.97 -10.78 -16.59
CA SER A 266 -17.39 -9.56 -15.89
C SER A 266 -16.25 -8.92 -15.08
N GLU A 267 -15.42 -9.72 -14.41
CA GLU A 267 -14.26 -9.26 -13.65
C GLU A 267 -13.19 -8.65 -14.59
N TYR A 268 -12.96 -9.26 -15.76
CA TYR A 268 -12.06 -8.69 -16.78
C TYR A 268 -12.52 -7.35 -17.32
N ALA A 269 -13.81 -7.25 -17.62
CA ALA A 269 -14.41 -6.02 -18.11
C ALA A 269 -14.21 -4.87 -17.10
N LYS A 270 -14.35 -5.16 -15.80
CA LYS A 270 -14.07 -4.21 -14.71
C LYS A 270 -12.60 -3.82 -14.64
N LEU A 271 -11.67 -4.78 -14.70
CA LEU A 271 -10.22 -4.50 -14.68
C LEU A 271 -9.80 -3.60 -15.85
N GLY A 272 -10.27 -3.88 -17.06
CA GLY A 272 -10.00 -3.06 -18.25
C GLY A 272 -10.57 -1.64 -18.12
N ARG A 273 -11.77 -1.50 -17.55
CA ARG A 273 -12.35 -0.19 -17.26
C ARG A 273 -11.53 0.58 -16.22
N LEU A 274 -11.05 -0.07 -15.16
CA LEU A 274 -10.20 0.55 -14.14
C LEU A 274 -8.84 0.99 -14.70
N LYS A 275 -8.22 0.22 -15.62
CA LYS A 275 -7.02 0.68 -16.35
C LYS A 275 -7.31 1.92 -17.19
N THR A 276 -8.45 1.95 -17.87
CA THR A 276 -8.87 3.12 -18.67
C THR A 276 -9.10 4.35 -17.79
N LEU A 277 -9.73 4.18 -16.62
CA LEU A 277 -9.86 5.23 -15.61
C LEU A 277 -8.50 5.66 -15.06
N GLY A 278 -7.57 4.72 -14.87
CA GLY A 278 -6.20 5.00 -14.46
C GLY A 278 -5.47 5.92 -15.44
N ILE A 279 -5.57 5.65 -16.74
CA ILE A 279 -5.00 6.50 -17.79
C ILE A 279 -5.60 7.91 -17.73
N ARG A 280 -6.92 8.03 -17.64
CA ARG A 280 -7.61 9.33 -17.55
C ARG A 280 -7.20 10.15 -16.33
N ASN A 281 -6.89 9.48 -15.22
CA ASN A 281 -6.51 10.10 -13.95
C ASN A 281 -4.98 10.22 -13.76
N ASN A 282 -4.18 9.95 -14.80
CA ASN A 282 -2.71 9.95 -14.73
C ASN A 282 -2.15 9.06 -13.61
N ILE A 283 -2.79 7.91 -13.37
CA ILE A 283 -2.30 6.90 -12.43
C ILE A 283 -1.18 6.11 -13.12
N PRO A 284 0.00 5.96 -12.48
CA PRO A 284 1.10 5.18 -13.06
C PRO A 284 0.69 3.76 -13.42
N SER A 285 0.95 3.34 -14.68
CA SER A 285 0.60 1.98 -15.16
C SER A 285 1.26 0.90 -14.32
N VAL A 286 2.48 1.18 -13.84
CA VAL A 286 3.29 0.26 -13.05
C VAL A 286 2.59 -0.22 -11.77
N LEU A 287 1.65 0.57 -11.22
CA LEU A 287 0.82 0.13 -10.08
C LEU A 287 -0.11 -1.02 -10.47
N PHE A 288 -0.64 -1.01 -11.68
CA PHE A 288 -1.45 -2.11 -12.21
C PHE A 288 -0.59 -3.28 -12.66
N ASP A 289 0.53 -3.00 -13.34
CA ASP A 289 1.43 -4.03 -13.87
C ASP A 289 2.04 -4.86 -12.72
N THR A 290 2.46 -4.20 -11.64
CA THR A 290 2.98 -4.91 -10.45
C THR A 290 1.91 -5.75 -9.74
N LEU A 291 0.65 -5.29 -9.72
CA LEU A 291 -0.45 -6.09 -9.20
C LEU A 291 -0.70 -7.31 -10.10
N ASP A 292 -0.73 -7.13 -11.41
CA ASP A 292 -0.88 -8.21 -12.38
C ASP A 292 0.22 -9.27 -12.21
N ASP A 293 1.49 -8.86 -12.15
CA ASP A 293 2.63 -9.77 -11.97
C ASP A 293 2.54 -10.57 -10.66
N LEU A 294 2.27 -9.88 -9.55
CA LEU A 294 2.22 -10.50 -8.22
C LEU A 294 1.02 -11.44 -8.04
N LEU A 295 -0.13 -11.07 -8.61
CA LEU A 295 -1.41 -11.74 -8.37
C LEU A 295 -1.73 -12.78 -9.44
N LEU A 296 -1.40 -12.54 -10.70
CA LEU A 296 -1.68 -13.49 -11.78
C LEU A 296 -0.59 -14.57 -11.89
N LYS A 297 0.66 -14.31 -11.50
CA LYS A 297 1.77 -15.30 -11.49
C LYS A 297 1.89 -16.13 -12.78
N GLY A 298 1.70 -15.50 -13.94
CA GLY A 298 1.74 -16.18 -15.24
C GLY A 298 0.49 -17.00 -15.61
N ARG A 299 -0.58 -16.95 -14.80
CA ARG A 299 -1.91 -17.40 -15.22
C ARG A 299 -2.37 -16.48 -16.34
N THR A 300 -2.33 -17.00 -17.57
CA THR A 300 -2.92 -16.30 -18.70
C THR A 300 -4.41 -16.25 -18.50
N ILE A 301 -4.88 -15.02 -18.38
CA ILE A 301 -6.27 -14.63 -18.55
C ILE A 301 -6.79 -15.31 -19.81
N GLN A 302 -7.79 -16.20 -19.68
CA GLN A 302 -8.53 -16.67 -20.86
C GLN A 302 -9.34 -15.48 -21.37
N GLU A 303 -8.76 -14.70 -22.27
CA GLU A 303 -9.53 -13.77 -23.08
C GLU A 303 -10.45 -14.62 -23.96
N ILE A 304 -11.75 -14.57 -23.67
CA ILE A 304 -12.75 -15.08 -24.60
C ILE A 304 -12.71 -14.17 -25.82
N GLU A 305 -12.58 -14.78 -27.00
CA GLU A 305 -12.59 -14.07 -28.28
C GLU A 305 -14.01 -13.50 -28.53
N GLU A 306 -14.24 -12.30 -27.99
CA GLU A 306 -15.48 -11.54 -28.13
C GLU A 306 -15.23 -10.33 -29.05
N PRO A 307 -16.16 -9.98 -29.95
CA PRO A 307 -16.05 -8.77 -30.75
C PRO A 307 -15.84 -7.51 -29.91
N GLU A 308 -15.01 -6.58 -30.39
CA GLU A 308 -14.60 -5.38 -29.65
C GLU A 308 -15.77 -4.54 -29.12
N TYR A 309 -16.85 -4.40 -29.90
CA TYR A 309 -18.05 -3.64 -29.48
C TYR A 309 -18.80 -4.31 -28.32
N LEU A 310 -18.78 -5.64 -28.21
CA LEU A 310 -19.37 -6.36 -27.08
C LEU A 310 -18.46 -6.30 -25.86
N LYS A 311 -17.13 -6.42 -26.05
CA LYS A 311 -16.14 -6.24 -24.98
C LYS A 311 -16.26 -4.86 -24.34
N GLU A 312 -16.39 -3.82 -25.16
CA GLU A 312 -16.58 -2.45 -24.70
C GLU A 312 -17.93 -2.26 -24.00
N THR A 313 -19.02 -2.79 -24.57
CA THR A 313 -20.35 -2.77 -23.94
C THR A 313 -20.32 -3.38 -22.54
N ARG A 314 -19.68 -4.55 -22.41
CA ARG A 314 -19.51 -5.23 -21.13
C ARG A 314 -18.67 -4.41 -20.16
N ALA A 315 -17.57 -3.81 -20.61
CA ALA A 315 -16.71 -2.97 -19.75
C ALA A 315 -17.45 -1.76 -19.19
N ILE A 316 -18.29 -1.11 -20.00
CA ILE A 316 -19.10 0.04 -19.56
C ILE A 316 -20.18 -0.42 -18.58
N LEU A 317 -20.99 -1.43 -18.93
CA LEU A 317 -22.10 -1.85 -18.06
C LEU A 317 -21.60 -2.46 -16.74
N GLN A 318 -20.47 -3.17 -16.77
CA GLN A 318 -19.91 -3.76 -15.55
C GLN A 318 -19.33 -2.72 -14.58
N SER A 319 -19.10 -1.47 -15.00
CA SER A 319 -18.65 -0.40 -14.10
C SER A 319 -19.71 0.01 -13.08
N LEU A 320 -20.99 -0.28 -13.34
CA LEU A 320 -22.08 -0.08 -12.38
C LEU A 320 -21.87 -0.89 -11.09
N PHE A 321 -21.12 -2.00 -11.18
CA PHE A 321 -20.91 -2.95 -10.10
C PHE A 321 -19.53 -2.83 -9.43
N PHE A 322 -18.89 -1.66 -9.50
CA PHE A 322 -17.73 -1.38 -8.64
C PHE A 322 -18.16 -1.32 -7.17
N LYS A 323 -17.30 -1.75 -6.25
CA LYS A 323 -17.60 -1.69 -4.82
C LYS A 323 -17.61 -0.25 -4.31
N ASP A 324 -16.71 0.59 -4.81
CA ASP A 324 -16.70 2.01 -4.51
C ASP A 324 -17.81 2.76 -5.27
N PRO A 325 -18.80 3.36 -4.59
CA PRO A 325 -19.90 4.09 -5.23
C PRO A 325 -19.46 5.30 -6.05
N SER A 326 -18.31 5.92 -5.71
CA SER A 326 -17.80 7.06 -6.47
C SER A 326 -17.30 6.65 -7.86
N LEU A 327 -16.87 5.40 -8.03
CA LEU A 327 -16.48 4.85 -9.33
C LEU A 327 -17.69 4.49 -10.20
N LYS A 328 -18.85 4.20 -9.60
CA LYS A 328 -20.09 3.86 -10.35
C LYS A 328 -20.58 5.02 -11.22
N ARG A 329 -20.45 6.26 -10.73
CA ARG A 329 -20.87 7.50 -11.42
C ARG A 329 -20.04 7.88 -12.65
N HIS A 330 -19.10 7.04 -13.07
CA HIS A 330 -18.18 7.33 -14.18
C HIS A 330 -18.70 6.89 -15.55
N ILE A 331 -19.98 6.53 -15.69
CA ILE A 331 -20.59 6.39 -17.01
C ILE A 331 -20.86 7.80 -17.54
N ILE A 332 -20.01 8.25 -18.45
CA ILE A 332 -20.09 9.58 -19.06
C ILE A 332 -20.87 9.53 -20.37
N ASN A 333 -21.25 10.69 -20.90
CA ASN A 333 -21.97 10.79 -22.18
C ASN A 333 -21.25 10.08 -23.33
N GLU A 334 -19.91 10.07 -23.33
CA GLU A 334 -19.15 9.30 -24.32
C GLU A 334 -19.43 7.80 -24.23
N ASP A 335 -19.56 7.25 -23.01
CA ASP A 335 -19.86 5.83 -22.83
C ASP A 335 -21.26 5.51 -23.36
N ILE A 336 -22.25 6.38 -23.12
CA ILE A 336 -23.60 6.23 -23.70
C ILE A 336 -23.55 6.22 -25.23
N VAL A 337 -22.78 7.13 -25.85
CA VAL A 337 -22.60 7.15 -27.30
C VAL A 337 -21.96 5.85 -27.80
N ARG A 338 -20.98 5.30 -27.08
CA ARG A 338 -20.34 4.03 -27.43
C ARG A 338 -21.30 2.86 -27.30
N LEU A 339 -22.12 2.82 -26.25
CA LEU A 339 -23.16 1.81 -26.07
C LEU A 339 -24.19 1.86 -27.21
N ILE A 340 -24.65 3.04 -27.62
CA ILE A 340 -25.59 3.19 -28.75
C ILE A 340 -24.95 2.71 -30.06
N LYS A 341 -23.69 3.08 -30.32
CA LYS A 341 -22.96 2.57 -31.50
C LYS A 341 -22.79 1.06 -31.48
N ALA A 342 -22.52 0.48 -30.30
CA ALA A 342 -22.40 -0.96 -30.15
C ALA A 342 -23.73 -1.67 -30.43
N LYS A 343 -24.86 -1.11 -29.96
CA LYS A 343 -26.22 -1.60 -30.28
C LYS A 343 -26.48 -1.56 -31.78
N GLN A 344 -26.20 -0.43 -32.44
CA GLN A 344 -26.35 -0.28 -33.89
C GLN A 344 -25.53 -1.32 -34.68
N ILE A 345 -24.29 -1.58 -34.26
CA ILE A 345 -23.44 -2.61 -34.88
C ILE A 345 -24.04 -4.00 -34.66
N ALA A 346 -24.50 -4.31 -33.45
CA ALA A 346 -25.12 -5.59 -33.14
C ALA A 346 -26.38 -5.84 -33.98
N ASP A 347 -27.26 -4.84 -34.09
CA ASP A 347 -28.48 -4.91 -34.91
C ASP A 347 -28.15 -5.14 -36.38
N SER A 348 -27.17 -4.40 -36.92
CA SER A 348 -26.75 -4.54 -38.33
C SER A 348 -26.19 -5.93 -38.66
N LYS A 349 -25.63 -6.62 -37.66
CA LYS A 349 -25.06 -7.96 -37.78
C LYS A 349 -26.05 -9.06 -37.38
N GLY A 350 -27.23 -8.72 -36.85
CA GLY A 350 -28.16 -9.68 -36.26
C GLY A 350 -27.59 -10.40 -35.03
N ASP A 351 -26.64 -9.79 -34.33
CA ASP A 351 -25.94 -10.37 -33.19
C ASP A 351 -26.72 -10.12 -31.89
N LYS A 352 -27.13 -11.22 -31.22
CA LYS A 352 -27.85 -11.16 -29.95
C LYS A 352 -26.96 -10.96 -28.73
N GLY A 353 -25.63 -10.90 -28.91
CA GLY A 353 -24.67 -10.73 -27.83
C GLY A 353 -24.91 -9.46 -27.01
N PHE A 354 -25.30 -8.35 -27.66
CA PHE A 354 -25.59 -7.09 -26.97
C PHE A 354 -26.78 -7.22 -26.01
N GLU A 355 -27.89 -7.79 -26.48
CA GLU A 355 -29.08 -8.05 -25.66
C GLU A 355 -28.82 -9.06 -24.53
N GLN A 356 -27.96 -10.06 -24.78
CA GLN A 356 -27.55 -10.99 -23.73
C GLN A 356 -26.78 -10.27 -22.61
N ILE A 357 -25.87 -9.35 -22.94
CA ILE A 357 -25.13 -8.56 -21.94
C ILE A 357 -26.11 -7.67 -21.14
N LEU A 358 -27.11 -7.07 -21.79
CA LEU A 358 -28.13 -6.28 -21.08
C LEU A 358 -28.94 -7.15 -20.11
N LEU A 359 -29.40 -8.32 -20.54
CA LEU A 359 -30.14 -9.25 -19.68
C LEU A 359 -29.30 -9.73 -18.48
N ASP A 360 -28.02 -10.06 -18.71
CA ASP A 360 -27.11 -10.44 -17.64
C ASP A 360 -26.87 -9.29 -16.65
N THR A 361 -26.81 -8.05 -17.16
CA THR A 361 -26.69 -6.84 -16.34
C THR A 361 -27.94 -6.63 -15.48
N VAL A 362 -29.14 -6.75 -16.05
CA VAL A 362 -30.42 -6.64 -15.30
C VAL A 362 -30.49 -7.69 -14.18
N ARG A 363 -30.15 -8.95 -14.48
CA ARG A 363 -30.14 -10.02 -13.47
C ARG A 363 -29.20 -9.70 -12.31
N ALA A 364 -28.01 -9.20 -12.61
CA ALA A 364 -27.05 -8.79 -11.59
C ALA A 364 -27.55 -7.58 -10.77
N CYS A 365 -28.25 -6.62 -11.40
CA CYS A 365 -28.91 -5.52 -10.69
C CYS A 365 -29.95 -6.06 -9.70
N ASP A 366 -30.83 -6.96 -10.15
CA ASP A 366 -31.90 -7.54 -9.32
C ASP A 366 -31.36 -8.32 -8.12
N GLU A 367 -30.30 -9.12 -8.33
CA GLU A 367 -29.62 -9.84 -7.26
C GLU A 367 -29.05 -8.90 -6.20
N ILE A 368 -28.38 -7.83 -6.62
CA ILE A 368 -27.80 -6.85 -5.69
C ILE A 368 -28.88 -6.06 -4.96
N VAL A 369 -29.94 -5.61 -5.63
CA VAL A 369 -31.07 -4.92 -4.99
C VAL A 369 -31.70 -5.83 -3.93
N ARG A 370 -31.85 -7.12 -4.22
CA ARG A 370 -32.39 -8.10 -3.27
C ARG A 370 -31.49 -8.30 -2.05
N GLU A 371 -30.17 -8.30 -2.22
CA GLU A 371 -29.21 -8.51 -1.14
C GLU A 371 -28.96 -7.25 -0.30
N THR A 372 -28.90 -6.08 -0.93
CA THR A 372 -28.43 -4.83 -0.32
C THR A 372 -29.52 -3.79 -0.09
N ASN A 373 -30.70 -3.97 -0.70
CA ASN A 373 -31.81 -3.01 -0.71
C ASN A 373 -31.41 -1.62 -1.27
N ASP A 374 -30.36 -1.56 -2.10
CA ASP A 374 -29.88 -0.35 -2.77
C ASP A 374 -30.49 -0.23 -4.17
N PHE A 375 -31.49 0.66 -4.31
CA PHE A 375 -32.19 0.89 -5.58
C PHE A 375 -31.46 1.83 -6.54
N ASN A 376 -30.42 2.55 -6.09
CA ASN A 376 -29.74 3.55 -6.92
C ASN A 376 -29.12 2.92 -8.18
N LEU A 377 -28.61 1.69 -8.05
CA LEU A 377 -28.00 0.96 -9.17
C LEU A 377 -29.03 0.62 -10.25
N PHE A 378 -30.26 0.31 -9.85
CA PHE A 378 -31.35 0.03 -10.77
C PHE A 378 -31.83 1.31 -11.49
N GLU A 379 -31.88 2.44 -10.78
CA GLU A 379 -32.19 3.74 -11.37
C GLU A 379 -31.13 4.17 -12.39
N GLU A 380 -29.84 4.01 -12.08
CA GLU A 380 -28.75 4.30 -13.02
C GLU A 380 -28.85 3.44 -14.29
N PHE A 381 -29.09 2.13 -14.15
CA PHE A 381 -29.29 1.25 -15.30
C PHE A 381 -30.53 1.65 -16.13
N THR A 382 -31.63 2.00 -15.47
CA THR A 382 -32.87 2.44 -16.14
C THR A 382 -32.65 3.74 -16.94
N SER A 383 -31.83 4.65 -16.42
CA SER A 383 -31.43 5.86 -17.14
C SER A 383 -30.69 5.53 -18.44
N ILE A 384 -29.78 4.54 -18.42
CA ILE A 384 -29.08 4.06 -19.61
C ILE A 384 -30.06 3.39 -20.57
N ALA A 385 -30.94 2.51 -20.07
CA ALA A 385 -31.93 1.80 -20.87
C ALA A 385 -32.86 2.76 -21.64
N THR A 386 -33.19 3.90 -21.04
CA THR A 386 -34.00 4.95 -21.70
C THR A 386 -33.35 5.47 -22.99
N TYR A 387 -32.02 5.48 -23.09
CA TYR A 387 -31.33 5.85 -24.34
C TYR A 387 -31.48 4.78 -25.42
N PHE A 388 -31.48 3.50 -25.04
CA PHE A 388 -31.72 2.40 -25.97
C PHE A 388 -33.16 2.41 -26.49
N ASP A 389 -34.14 2.63 -25.61
CA ASP A 389 -35.55 2.75 -26.01
C ASP A 389 -35.74 3.90 -27.00
N ARG A 390 -35.08 5.05 -26.78
CA ARG A 390 -35.13 6.18 -27.70
C ARG A 390 -34.50 5.85 -29.05
N TYR A 391 -33.39 5.12 -29.07
CA TYR A 391 -32.76 4.66 -30.30
C TYR A 391 -33.66 3.69 -31.07
N ASP A 392 -34.28 2.73 -30.38
CA ASP A 392 -35.17 1.75 -31.00
C ASP A 392 -36.40 2.42 -31.63
N ASN A 393 -36.97 3.41 -30.94
CA ASN A 393 -38.12 4.19 -31.45
C ASN A 393 -37.80 5.07 -32.68
N VAL A 394 -36.53 5.38 -32.93
CA VAL A 394 -36.09 6.17 -34.10
C VAL A 394 -35.59 5.28 -35.25
N SER A 395 -35.19 4.05 -34.93
CA SER A 395 -34.61 3.08 -35.89
C SER A 395 -35.65 2.09 -36.43
N THR A 396 -36.86 2.08 -35.88
CA THR A 396 -38.07 1.45 -36.46
C THR A 396 -38.75 2.40 -37.44
#